data_AF-A0A2E7EF76-F1
#
_entry.id   AF-A0A2E7EF76-F1
#
_cell.length_a   1.000
_cell.length_b   1.000
_cell.length_c   1.000
_cell.angle_alpha   90.00
_cell.angle_beta   90.00
_cell.angle_gamma   90.00
#
_symmetry.space_group_name_H-M   'P 1'
#
loop_
_entity.id
_entity.type
_entity.pdbx_description
1 polymer ?
#
loop_
_entity_poly.entity_id
_entity_poly.type
_entity_poly.pdbx_seq_one_letter_code
_entity_poly.pdbx_strand_id
1 'polypeptide(L)'
;MKGISMSVLTKPCAAIALVMFVVAPLPLLAQNDGEETSAQTEQAKPARSFESRMKEARKPTEFIQIEYMDVHDGQEEDYLKVEAVWKKIHDVMAERGKIVGWGVAKARENDFGYEYITWKLIRSRGALDAMYNMDAIKEKMGTENFNALMQKTNATRTIVGSELLSLDDYTLDELSPDGEDMDPSQVSFHYDFMTPAEGTAGEYVAMEQDVFQPRHQHQAKHDPRRLGWRMQRKLMSTGETNPAPYRTVNIFRRDVPAMSAEEWRKMMDDAPAFPADLDMEKVGEMRKMERVTFDVVDWTQPSVSAENKAWEELVGAWTHTREDGSYRVKIISPYQEILKNYSAEGELLGTNTSPMSIRVKDGIKHFSAHHGNGTYHGIYDVHDGKWYEQLRGIFHNVKGEPDGFLVYEKGDRSEENADSSATEAATSGADGQASVETDDEDSQVVSDSTSSTPVRDRLRGFRNRLRSR
;
A
#
# COMPACT_ATOMS: atom_id res chain seq x y z
N MET A 1 20.44 70.35 17.80
CA MET A 1 20.74 69.61 16.56
C MET A 1 21.47 68.33 16.91
N LYS A 2 20.90 67.20 16.46
CA LYS A 2 21.49 65.86 16.19
C LYS A 2 22.33 65.16 17.26
N GLY A 3 21.92 63.92 17.56
CA GLY A 3 22.78 62.88 18.14
C GLY A 3 22.02 61.66 18.67
N ILE A 4 21.22 60.99 17.82
CA ILE A 4 20.62 59.68 18.15
C ILE A 4 21.70 58.61 17.94
N SER A 5 22.05 57.88 18.99
CA SER A 5 22.93 56.70 18.95
C SER A 5 22.06 55.44 18.84
N MET A 6 22.13 54.77 17.68
CA MET A 6 21.60 53.41 17.50
C MET A 6 22.67 52.41 17.93
N SER A 7 22.42 51.66 19.00
CA SER A 7 23.22 50.46 19.31
C SER A 7 22.62 49.26 18.56
N VAL A 8 23.37 48.75 17.59
CA VAL A 8 23.11 47.48 16.90
C VAL A 8 23.44 46.36 17.89
N LEU A 9 22.42 45.61 18.32
CA LEU A 9 22.60 44.36 19.08
C LEU A 9 22.84 43.22 18.07
N THR A 10 24.10 42.88 17.85
CA THR A 10 24.49 41.63 17.19
C THR A 10 24.34 40.48 18.19
N LYS A 11 23.39 39.57 17.94
CA LYS A 11 23.31 38.29 18.66
C LYS A 11 24.39 37.34 18.12
N PRO A 12 25.12 36.59 18.98
CA PRO A 12 26.08 35.61 18.53
C PRO A 12 25.36 34.35 17.99
N CYS A 13 25.76 33.90 16.80
CA CYS A 13 25.42 32.58 16.28
C CYS A 13 25.97 31.50 17.23
N ALA A 14 25.08 30.80 17.93
CA ALA A 14 25.41 29.55 18.59
C ALA A 14 25.48 28.46 17.51
N ALA A 15 26.66 27.88 17.33
CA ALA A 15 26.82 26.63 16.59
C ALA A 15 26.07 25.52 17.36
N ILE A 16 24.93 25.09 16.84
CA ILE A 16 24.22 23.92 17.37
C ILE A 16 24.93 22.68 16.84
N ALA A 17 25.65 22.01 17.73
CA ALA A 17 26.22 20.70 17.48
C ALA A 17 25.09 19.67 17.29
N LEU A 18 25.19 18.94 16.18
CA LEU A 18 24.35 17.80 15.85
C LEU A 18 24.49 16.72 16.95
N VAL A 19 23.51 16.59 17.83
CA VAL A 19 23.43 15.43 18.73
C VAL A 19 22.83 14.28 17.93
N MET A 20 23.71 13.45 17.35
CA MET A 20 23.31 12.12 16.89
C MET A 20 23.02 11.25 18.11
N PHE A 21 21.76 10.92 18.35
CA PHE A 21 21.40 9.90 19.33
C PHE A 21 21.82 8.53 18.81
N VAL A 22 22.93 8.02 19.34
CA VAL A 22 23.19 6.58 19.38
C VAL A 22 22.27 6.02 20.47
N VAL A 23 21.16 5.41 20.07
CA VAL A 23 20.32 4.64 21.00
C VAL A 23 21.12 3.39 21.38
N ALA A 24 21.68 3.39 22.58
CA ALA A 24 22.24 2.18 23.16
C ALA A 24 21.13 1.12 23.31
N PRO A 25 21.40 -0.16 23.02
CA PRO A 25 20.41 -1.21 23.21
C PRO A 25 20.11 -1.36 24.71
N LEU A 26 18.89 -1.02 25.11
CA LEU A 26 18.35 -1.41 26.40
C LEU A 26 18.23 -2.94 26.44
N PRO A 27 18.73 -3.61 27.49
CA PRO A 27 18.57 -5.05 27.63
C PRO A 27 17.08 -5.37 27.81
N LEU A 28 16.53 -6.09 26.84
CA LEU A 28 15.19 -6.66 26.90
C LEU A 28 15.16 -7.67 28.05
N LEU A 29 14.59 -7.29 29.20
CA LEU A 29 14.23 -8.24 30.23
C LEU A 29 13.10 -9.10 29.68
N ALA A 30 13.45 -10.33 29.31
CA ALA A 30 12.51 -11.37 28.95
C ALA A 30 11.60 -11.64 30.17
N GLN A 31 10.35 -11.19 30.09
CA GLN A 31 9.29 -11.72 30.94
C GLN A 31 8.88 -13.06 30.34
N ASN A 32 9.09 -14.09 31.14
CA ASN A 32 8.85 -15.48 30.86
C ASN A 32 7.37 -15.75 31.14
N ASP A 33 6.51 -15.59 30.13
CA ASP A 33 5.09 -15.93 30.26
C ASP A 33 4.95 -17.45 30.14
N GLY A 34 4.69 -18.07 31.30
CA GLY A 34 4.52 -19.52 31.43
C GLY A 34 3.35 -20.04 30.60
N GLU A 35 3.62 -21.12 29.87
CA GLU A 35 2.61 -22.01 29.32
C GLU A 35 1.76 -22.59 30.47
N GLU A 36 0.51 -22.16 30.56
CA GLU A 36 -0.56 -23.00 31.11
C GLU A 36 -1.43 -23.50 29.97
N THR A 37 -1.24 -24.78 29.65
CA THR A 37 -2.13 -25.60 28.84
C THR A 37 -3.52 -25.69 29.48
N SER A 38 -4.50 -24.97 28.94
CA SER A 38 -5.90 -25.34 29.08
C SER A 38 -6.53 -25.49 27.69
N ALA A 39 -6.77 -26.75 27.30
CA ALA A 39 -7.57 -27.10 26.14
C ALA A 39 -9.02 -26.65 26.39
N GLN A 40 -9.34 -25.44 25.95
CA GLN A 40 -10.73 -25.02 25.75
C GLN A 40 -11.08 -25.29 24.29
N THR A 41 -12.19 -26.00 24.10
CA THR A 41 -12.82 -26.30 22.83
C THR A 41 -13.03 -24.98 22.07
N GLU A 42 -12.21 -24.71 21.05
CA GLU A 42 -12.43 -23.58 20.13
C GLU A 42 -13.77 -23.78 19.44
N GLN A 43 -14.80 -23.06 19.89
CA GLN A 43 -15.94 -22.78 19.03
C GLN A 43 -15.40 -22.11 17.77
N ALA A 44 -15.60 -22.76 16.62
CA ALA A 44 -15.18 -22.25 15.33
C ALA A 44 -15.76 -20.85 15.14
N LYS A 45 -14.88 -19.84 15.04
CA LYS A 45 -15.28 -18.46 14.74
C LYS A 45 -16.11 -18.47 13.44
N PRO A 46 -17.23 -17.74 13.37
CA PRO A 46 -18.05 -17.68 12.17
C PRO A 46 -17.22 -17.19 10.98
N ALA A 47 -17.48 -17.75 9.80
CA ALA A 47 -16.75 -17.40 8.59
C ALA A 47 -16.93 -15.92 8.25
N ARG A 48 -15.86 -15.24 7.84
CA ARG A 48 -15.89 -13.82 7.46
C ARG A 48 -16.64 -13.63 6.15
N SER A 49 -17.46 -12.57 6.05
CA SER A 49 -18.20 -12.26 4.81
C SER A 49 -17.26 -11.97 3.64
N PHE A 50 -17.75 -12.11 2.41
CA PHE A 50 -16.96 -11.75 1.23
C PHE A 50 -16.64 -10.25 1.21
N GLU A 51 -17.58 -9.36 1.55
CA GLU A 51 -17.31 -7.92 1.54
C GLU A 51 -16.24 -7.52 2.56
N SER A 52 -16.26 -8.10 3.77
CA SER A 52 -15.25 -7.84 4.79
C SER A 52 -13.86 -8.28 4.33
N ARG A 53 -13.75 -9.47 3.73
CA ARG A 53 -12.49 -9.97 3.16
C ARG A 53 -12.02 -9.15 1.95
N MET A 54 -12.94 -8.68 1.12
CA MET A 54 -12.64 -7.79 -0.01
C MET A 54 -12.14 -6.43 0.49
N LYS A 55 -12.75 -5.90 1.56
CA LYS A 55 -12.29 -4.67 2.20
C LYS A 55 -10.85 -4.83 2.65
N GLU A 56 -10.52 -5.88 3.40
CA GLU A 56 -9.16 -6.21 3.84
C GLU A 56 -8.18 -6.39 2.67
N ALA A 57 -8.57 -7.12 1.63
CA ALA A 57 -7.74 -7.34 0.44
C ALA A 57 -7.35 -6.03 -0.26
N ARG A 58 -8.26 -5.05 -0.23
CA ARG A 58 -8.10 -3.70 -0.80
C ARG A 58 -7.54 -2.68 0.18
N LYS A 59 -7.01 -3.09 1.33
CA LYS A 59 -6.47 -2.14 2.32
C LYS A 59 -5.34 -1.30 1.71
N PRO A 60 -5.45 0.05 1.64
CA PRO A 60 -4.49 0.86 0.91
C PRO A 60 -3.12 0.93 1.60
N THR A 61 -3.11 0.99 2.94
CA THR A 61 -1.90 0.98 3.76
C THR A 61 -2.20 0.45 5.15
N GLU A 62 -1.18 0.03 5.90
CA GLU A 62 -1.34 -0.33 7.31
C GLU A 62 -1.05 0.86 8.22
N PHE A 63 0.01 1.61 7.89
CA PHE A 63 0.46 2.75 8.66
C PHE A 63 0.77 3.95 7.76
N ILE A 64 0.78 5.13 8.38
CA ILE A 64 1.13 6.40 7.75
C ILE A 64 2.14 7.10 8.66
N GLN A 65 3.28 7.49 8.12
CA GLN A 65 4.19 8.43 8.77
C GLN A 65 3.91 9.83 8.24
N ILE A 66 3.69 10.80 9.12
CA ILE A 66 3.55 12.22 8.78
C ILE A 66 4.75 12.97 9.34
N GLU A 67 5.28 13.91 8.58
CA GLU A 67 6.26 14.90 9.03
C GLU A 67 5.73 16.30 8.72
N TYR A 68 5.66 17.14 9.76
CA TYR A 68 5.25 18.54 9.69
C TYR A 68 6.48 19.40 9.45
N MET A 69 6.39 20.26 8.43
CA MET A 69 7.51 21.06 7.95
C MET A 69 7.25 22.54 8.23
N ASP A 70 8.26 23.19 8.80
CA ASP A 70 8.43 24.65 8.85
C ASP A 70 9.41 25.03 7.73
N VAL A 71 8.94 25.80 6.76
CA VAL A 71 9.73 26.19 5.59
C VAL A 71 10.28 27.58 5.86
N HIS A 72 11.61 27.72 5.83
CA HIS A 72 12.24 28.98 6.21
C HIS A 72 11.79 30.13 5.30
N ASP A 73 11.66 31.33 5.87
CA ASP A 73 11.19 32.53 5.17
C ASP A 73 11.85 32.72 3.80
N GLY A 74 11.01 32.83 2.76
CA GLY A 74 11.45 33.05 1.38
C GLY A 74 12.10 31.83 0.71
N GLN A 75 12.10 30.65 1.34
CA GLN A 75 12.70 29.42 0.80
C GLN A 75 11.69 28.47 0.14
N GLU A 76 10.41 28.85 0.00
CA GLU A 76 9.37 27.94 -0.53
C GLU A 76 9.72 27.34 -1.90
N GLU A 77 10.20 28.16 -2.85
CA GLU A 77 10.57 27.68 -4.19
C GLU A 77 11.72 26.66 -4.12
N ASP A 78 12.74 26.93 -3.31
CA ASP A 78 13.89 26.04 -3.17
C ASP A 78 13.55 24.78 -2.35
N TYR A 79 12.66 24.88 -1.38
CA TYR A 79 12.08 23.75 -0.68
C TYR A 79 11.39 22.79 -1.65
N LEU A 80 10.51 23.29 -2.53
CA LEU A 80 9.81 22.44 -3.48
C LEU A 80 10.75 21.81 -4.52
N LYS A 81 11.80 22.51 -4.95
CA LYS A 81 12.87 21.92 -5.79
C LYS A 81 13.60 20.79 -5.06
N VAL A 82 13.84 20.93 -3.76
CA VAL A 82 14.46 19.89 -2.93
C VAL A 82 13.52 18.69 -2.80
N GLU A 83 12.22 18.90 -2.56
CA GLU A 83 11.24 17.81 -2.48
C GLU A 83 11.10 17.06 -3.79
N ALA A 84 11.20 17.73 -4.94
CA ALA A 84 11.21 17.07 -6.24
C ALA A 84 12.43 16.13 -6.43
N VAL A 85 13.57 16.40 -5.77
CA VAL A 85 14.72 15.51 -5.74
C VAL A 85 14.50 14.35 -4.76
N TRP A 86 13.97 14.63 -3.56
CA TRP A 86 13.62 13.59 -2.59
C TRP A 86 12.60 12.60 -3.13
N LYS A 87 11.58 13.08 -3.84
CA LYS A 87 10.59 12.25 -4.52
C LYS A 87 11.24 11.15 -5.36
N LYS A 88 12.31 11.43 -6.11
CA LYS A 88 13.01 10.41 -6.92
C LYS A 88 13.60 9.30 -6.07
N ILE A 89 14.04 9.61 -4.85
CA ILE A 89 14.51 8.61 -3.87
C ILE A 89 13.32 7.79 -3.38
N HIS A 90 12.19 8.43 -3.05
CA HIS A 90 10.96 7.75 -2.61
C HIS A 90 10.34 6.89 -3.71
N ASP A 91 10.37 7.32 -4.96
CA ASP A 91 9.91 6.55 -6.11
C ASP A 91 10.71 5.24 -6.22
N VAL A 92 12.05 5.27 -6.08
CA VAL A 92 12.88 4.06 -6.03
C VAL A 92 12.53 3.17 -4.83
N MET A 93 12.12 3.75 -3.69
CA MET A 93 11.67 2.99 -2.53
C MET A 93 10.32 2.31 -2.79
N ALA A 94 9.40 2.99 -3.49
CA ALA A 94 8.11 2.44 -3.88
C ALA A 94 8.24 1.34 -4.93
N GLU A 95 9.13 1.50 -5.92
CA GLU A 95 9.47 0.47 -6.92
C GLU A 95 10.04 -0.81 -6.31
N ARG A 96 10.62 -0.72 -5.12
CA ARG A 96 11.16 -1.87 -4.37
C ARG A 96 10.18 -2.43 -3.34
N GLY A 97 9.00 -1.83 -3.18
CA GLY A 97 8.01 -2.21 -2.17
C GLY A 97 8.46 -1.89 -0.74
N LYS A 98 9.40 -0.95 -0.55
CA LYS A 98 9.80 -0.51 0.80
C LYS A 98 8.76 0.42 1.42
N ILE A 99 8.15 1.26 0.60
CA ILE A 99 6.98 2.06 0.92
C ILE A 99 5.90 1.78 -0.12
N VAL A 100 4.65 2.03 0.22
CA VAL A 100 3.54 2.01 -0.76
C VAL A 100 3.55 3.31 -1.58
N GLY A 101 3.87 4.43 -0.93
CA GLY A 101 3.99 5.72 -1.59
C GLY A 101 4.42 6.84 -0.65
N TRP A 102 4.71 7.99 -1.22
CA TRP A 102 5.09 9.23 -0.53
C TRP A 102 4.35 10.42 -1.14
N GLY A 103 4.20 11.52 -0.41
CA GLY A 103 3.82 12.79 -1.02
C GLY A 103 4.05 13.99 -0.12
N VAL A 104 3.81 15.17 -0.69
CA VAL A 104 3.95 16.48 -0.07
C VAL A 104 2.71 17.33 -0.35
N ALA A 105 2.22 18.04 0.66
CA ALA A 105 1.08 18.93 0.53
C ALA A 105 1.28 20.22 1.32
N LYS A 106 0.75 21.31 0.77
CA LYS A 106 0.74 22.63 1.39
C LYS A 106 -0.53 22.80 2.20
N ALA A 107 -0.40 23.23 3.45
CA ALA A 107 -1.54 23.63 4.26
C ALA A 107 -2.12 24.94 3.74
N ARG A 108 -3.44 25.05 3.75
CA ARG A 108 -4.11 26.35 3.71
C ARG A 108 -3.94 27.04 5.07
N GLU A 109 -4.29 28.32 5.13
CA GLU A 109 -4.30 29.09 6.38
C GLU A 109 -4.98 28.30 7.50
N ASN A 110 -4.30 28.20 8.64
CA ASN A 110 -4.71 27.38 9.77
C ASN A 110 -4.13 27.90 11.09
N ASP A 111 -4.81 27.57 12.19
CA ASP A 111 -4.44 28.02 13.54
C ASP A 111 -3.30 27.18 14.18
N PHE A 112 -2.83 26.13 13.49
CA PHE A 112 -1.81 25.22 14.01
C PHE A 112 -0.39 25.60 13.57
N GLY A 113 -0.25 26.60 12.69
CA GLY A 113 1.06 27.00 12.16
C GLY A 113 1.69 25.97 11.24
N TYR A 114 0.93 25.00 10.73
CA TYR A 114 1.45 24.06 9.75
C TYR A 114 1.55 24.74 8.38
N GLU A 115 2.69 24.62 7.72
CA GLU A 115 2.85 25.12 6.34
C GLU A 115 2.83 23.99 5.33
N TYR A 116 3.57 22.92 5.61
CA TYR A 116 3.64 21.74 4.76
C TYR A 116 3.61 20.47 5.59
N ILE A 117 3.12 19.41 4.98
CA ILE A 117 3.39 18.06 5.46
C ILE A 117 3.98 17.21 4.35
N THR A 118 4.79 16.23 4.74
CA THR A 118 5.02 15.04 3.91
C THR A 118 4.39 13.83 4.56
N TRP A 119 3.99 12.85 3.74
CA TRP A 119 3.50 11.56 4.22
C TRP A 119 4.23 10.40 3.56
N LYS A 120 4.32 9.29 4.28
CA LYS A 120 4.77 7.99 3.76
C LYS A 120 3.73 6.93 4.11
N LEU A 121 3.28 6.17 3.12
CA LEU A 121 2.38 5.03 3.30
C LEU A 121 3.21 3.75 3.42
N ILE A 122 3.04 2.98 4.50
CA ILE A 122 3.87 1.80 4.77
C ILE A 122 3.04 0.59 5.24
N ARG A 123 3.47 -0.61 4.86
CA ARG A 123 2.83 -1.88 5.21
C ARG A 123 3.19 -2.41 6.61
N SER A 124 4.28 -1.95 7.19
CA SER A 124 4.76 -2.41 8.50
C SER A 124 5.53 -1.32 9.23
N ARG A 125 5.41 -1.27 10.55
CA ARG A 125 6.22 -0.38 11.40
C ARG A 125 7.71 -0.63 11.24
N GLY A 126 8.11 -1.89 11.03
CA GLY A 126 9.52 -2.26 10.79
C GLY A 126 10.09 -1.69 9.49
N ALA A 127 9.26 -1.14 8.59
CA ALA A 127 9.76 -0.39 7.42
C ALA A 127 10.38 0.96 7.80
N LEU A 128 10.08 1.47 9.01
CA LEU A 128 10.72 2.65 9.57
C LEU A 128 12.16 2.36 10.03
N ASP A 129 12.44 1.11 10.42
CA ASP A 129 13.77 0.67 10.82
C ASP A 129 14.69 0.72 9.59
N ALA A 130 15.66 1.63 9.62
CA ALA A 130 16.54 1.93 8.50
C ALA A 130 15.79 2.33 7.20
N MET A 131 14.78 3.19 7.31
CA MET A 131 14.00 3.70 6.17
C MET A 131 14.88 4.17 5.01
N TYR A 132 15.96 4.89 5.30
CA TYR A 132 16.94 5.31 4.31
C TYR A 132 18.27 4.57 4.50
N ASN A 133 18.82 4.07 3.39
CA ASN A 133 20.23 3.68 3.33
C ASN A 133 20.99 4.85 2.70
N MET A 134 21.48 5.77 3.54
CA MET A 134 22.12 7.01 3.08
C MET A 134 23.39 6.73 2.27
N ASP A 135 24.15 5.68 2.61
CA ASP A 135 25.35 5.30 1.87
C ASP A 135 24.99 4.82 0.45
N ALA A 136 23.97 3.97 0.32
CA ALA A 136 23.51 3.51 -0.99
C ALA A 136 22.91 4.65 -1.85
N ILE A 137 22.22 5.61 -1.21
CA ILE A 137 21.71 6.81 -1.90
C ILE A 137 22.90 7.66 -2.40
N LYS A 138 23.89 7.90 -1.52
CA LYS A 138 25.10 8.65 -1.85
C LYS A 138 25.91 8.00 -2.96
N GLU A 139 26.07 6.68 -2.93
CA GLU A 139 26.74 5.91 -3.97
C GLU A 139 26.03 6.09 -5.33
N LYS A 140 24.70 5.95 -5.34
CA LYS A 140 23.90 6.06 -6.58
C LYS A 140 23.85 7.47 -7.14
N MET A 141 23.78 8.50 -6.30
CA MET A 141 23.67 9.90 -6.73
C MET A 141 25.03 10.58 -6.99
N GLY A 142 26.10 10.02 -6.43
CA GLY A 142 27.40 10.67 -6.34
C GLY A 142 27.52 11.58 -5.11
N THR A 143 28.70 11.60 -4.50
CA THR A 143 28.99 12.32 -3.24
C THR A 143 28.66 13.82 -3.32
N GLU A 144 29.00 14.49 -4.42
CA GLU A 144 28.78 15.94 -4.56
C GLU A 144 27.29 16.28 -4.59
N ASN A 145 26.50 15.59 -5.42
CA ASN A 145 25.06 15.78 -5.51
C ASN A 145 24.35 15.45 -4.20
N PHE A 146 24.77 14.38 -3.51
CA PHE A 146 24.23 14.01 -2.21
C PHE A 146 24.50 15.09 -1.16
N ASN A 147 25.75 15.56 -1.04
CA ASN A 147 26.10 16.61 -0.09
C ASN A 147 25.32 17.91 -0.38
N ALA A 148 25.18 18.28 -1.66
CA ALA A 148 24.39 19.43 -2.07
C ALA A 148 22.90 19.28 -1.71
N LEU A 149 22.32 18.09 -1.92
CA LEU A 149 20.94 17.79 -1.52
C LEU A 149 20.77 17.94 0.00
N MET A 150 21.66 17.36 0.80
CA MET A 150 21.57 17.44 2.26
C MET A 150 21.73 18.88 2.76
N GLN A 151 22.69 19.63 2.21
CA GLN A 151 22.88 21.03 2.56
C GLN A 151 21.64 21.86 2.24
N LYS A 152 21.08 21.72 1.03
CA LYS A 152 19.86 22.45 0.64
C LYS A 152 18.66 22.04 1.47
N THR A 153 18.50 20.75 1.76
CA THR A 153 17.43 20.23 2.63
C THR A 153 17.41 20.93 3.97
N ASN A 154 18.57 21.06 4.62
CA ASN A 154 18.69 21.72 5.92
C ASN A 154 18.56 23.25 5.83
N ALA A 155 18.86 23.84 4.67
CA ALA A 155 18.78 25.28 4.47
C ALA A 155 17.35 25.77 4.20
N THR A 156 16.48 24.91 3.66
CA THR A 156 15.13 25.30 3.22
C THR A 156 14.03 25.00 4.22
N ARG A 157 14.24 24.06 5.16
CA ARG A 157 13.19 23.66 6.11
C ARG A 157 13.72 23.08 7.43
N THR A 158 12.80 22.97 8.38
CA THR A 158 12.92 22.19 9.61
C THR A 158 11.72 21.24 9.76
N ILE A 159 11.95 20.01 10.23
CA ILE A 159 10.86 19.12 10.67
C ILE A 159 10.51 19.50 12.10
N VAL A 160 9.33 20.08 12.32
CA VAL A 160 8.88 20.53 13.64
C VAL A 160 8.16 19.43 14.42
N GLY A 161 7.55 18.48 13.71
CA GLY A 161 6.83 17.37 14.32
C GLY A 161 6.76 16.15 13.42
N SER A 162 6.62 14.98 14.01
CA SER A 162 6.37 13.73 13.28
C SER A 162 5.41 12.83 14.02
N GLU A 163 4.62 12.08 13.26
CA GLU A 163 3.64 11.15 13.79
C GLU A 163 3.64 9.83 13.03
N LEU A 164 3.34 8.75 13.75
CA LEU A 164 3.02 7.45 13.20
C LEU A 164 1.56 7.11 13.50
N LEU A 165 0.83 6.74 12.46
CA LEU A 165 -0.61 6.50 12.49
C LEU A 165 -0.91 5.08 12.01
N SER A 166 -1.91 4.43 12.59
CA SER A 166 -2.57 3.26 11.99
C SER A 166 -3.74 3.68 11.12
N LEU A 167 -3.99 2.92 10.05
CA LEU A 167 -5.25 2.99 9.31
C LEU A 167 -6.28 2.07 9.97
N ASP A 168 -7.29 2.68 10.59
CA ASP A 168 -8.33 1.98 11.36
C ASP A 168 -9.53 1.64 10.49
N ASP A 169 -9.97 2.57 9.64
CA ASP A 169 -11.00 2.32 8.65
C ASP A 169 -10.86 3.23 7.41
N TYR A 170 -11.51 2.87 6.32
CA TYR A 170 -11.41 3.53 5.02
C TYR A 170 -12.59 3.19 4.11
N THR A 171 -12.83 4.05 3.14
CA THR A 171 -13.61 3.72 1.95
C THR A 171 -12.78 2.93 0.96
N LEU A 172 -13.42 2.04 0.22
CA LEU A 172 -12.86 1.48 -0.99
C LEU A 172 -12.90 2.55 -2.06
N ASP A 173 -11.72 3.13 -2.31
CA ASP A 173 -11.50 4.10 -3.37
C ASP A 173 -11.79 3.40 -4.73
N GLU A 174 -12.66 3.99 -5.56
CA GLU A 174 -12.87 3.53 -6.94
C GLU A 174 -11.80 4.07 -7.90
N LEU A 175 -10.96 4.99 -7.43
CA LEU A 175 -9.76 5.36 -8.16
C LEU A 175 -8.72 4.26 -8.03
N SER A 176 -8.50 3.63 -9.17
CA SER A 176 -7.43 2.69 -9.50
C SER A 176 -7.65 1.22 -9.11
N PRO A 177 -8.62 0.52 -9.73
CA PRO A 177 -8.34 -0.81 -10.28
C PRO A 177 -7.26 -0.72 -11.39
N ASP A 178 -7.15 0.43 -12.06
CA ASP A 178 -6.41 0.59 -13.32
C ASP A 178 -5.04 1.29 -13.16
N GLY A 179 -4.72 1.79 -11.97
CA GLY A 179 -3.42 2.41 -11.69
C GLY A 179 -3.14 3.72 -12.42
N GLU A 180 -4.17 4.45 -12.86
CA GLU A 180 -3.98 5.69 -13.63
C GLU A 180 -3.34 6.80 -12.79
N ASP A 181 -2.33 7.43 -13.39
CA ASP A 181 -1.65 8.58 -12.80
C ASP A 181 -2.58 9.80 -12.79
N MET A 182 -2.59 10.52 -11.68
CA MET A 182 -3.38 11.75 -11.51
C MET A 182 -2.45 12.92 -11.25
N ASP A 183 -2.80 14.08 -11.80
CA ASP A 183 -2.10 15.34 -11.50
C ASP A 183 -2.28 15.66 -10.00
N PRO A 184 -1.20 15.66 -9.19
CA PRO A 184 -1.30 15.91 -7.76
C PRO A 184 -1.92 17.27 -7.44
N SER A 185 -1.74 18.26 -8.31
CA SER A 185 -2.32 19.60 -8.15
C SER A 185 -3.86 19.59 -8.25
N GLN A 186 -4.47 18.51 -8.74
CA GLN A 186 -5.91 18.35 -8.76
C GLN A 186 -6.47 17.79 -7.47
N VAL A 187 -5.64 17.51 -6.45
CA VAL A 187 -6.10 16.88 -5.21
C VAL A 187 -5.91 17.77 -3.98
N SER A 188 -6.91 17.71 -3.11
CA SER A 188 -6.85 18.26 -1.76
C SER A 188 -7.41 17.25 -0.77
N PHE A 189 -7.04 17.38 0.50
CA PHE A 189 -7.70 16.65 1.56
C PHE A 189 -7.94 17.51 2.80
N HIS A 190 -9.01 17.20 3.52
CA HIS A 190 -9.21 17.70 4.87
C HIS A 190 -8.56 16.73 5.84
N TYR A 191 -7.71 17.26 6.71
CA TYR A 191 -7.20 16.57 7.87
C TYR A 191 -7.99 17.05 9.09
N ASP A 192 -8.94 16.23 9.51
CA ASP A 192 -9.82 16.55 10.63
C ASP A 192 -9.26 15.89 11.88
N PHE A 193 -8.65 16.68 12.76
CA PHE A 193 -8.17 16.25 14.08
C PHE A 193 -9.37 16.04 15.00
N MET A 194 -9.49 14.84 15.56
CA MET A 194 -10.65 14.40 16.32
C MET A 194 -10.24 14.06 17.74
N THR A 195 -10.76 14.83 18.69
CA THR A 195 -10.59 14.59 20.12
C THR A 195 -11.92 14.14 20.71
N PRO A 196 -12.11 12.84 20.95
CA PRO A 196 -13.32 12.34 21.60
C PRO A 196 -13.49 12.96 22.99
N ALA A 197 -14.73 13.06 23.44
CA ALA A 197 -15.02 13.39 24.82
C ALA A 197 -14.41 12.35 25.77
N GLU A 198 -14.17 12.77 27.01
CA GLU A 198 -13.53 11.91 28.00
C GLU A 198 -14.37 10.63 28.23
N GLY A 199 -13.71 9.47 28.15
CA GLY A 199 -14.37 8.17 28.33
C GLY A 199 -15.15 7.65 27.12
N THR A 200 -15.36 8.44 26.05
CA THR A 200 -16.22 8.04 24.91
C THR A 200 -15.44 7.62 23.66
N ALA A 201 -14.12 7.46 23.76
CA ALA A 201 -13.28 7.14 22.60
C ALA A 201 -13.75 5.88 21.83
N GLY A 202 -14.18 4.83 22.53
CA GLY A 202 -14.69 3.61 21.89
C GLY A 202 -16.01 3.84 21.14
N GLU A 203 -16.94 4.58 21.73
CA GLU A 203 -18.22 4.95 21.12
C GLU A 203 -18.00 5.84 19.89
N TYR A 204 -17.06 6.78 19.98
CA TYR A 204 -16.65 7.62 18.87
C TYR A 204 -16.11 6.78 17.70
N VAL A 205 -15.22 5.81 17.96
CA VAL A 205 -14.70 4.93 16.91
C VAL A 205 -15.80 4.08 16.29
N ALA A 206 -16.66 3.47 17.10
CA ALA A 206 -17.78 2.67 16.61
C ALA A 206 -18.72 3.51 15.73
N MET A 207 -19.04 4.75 16.14
CA MET A 207 -19.83 5.67 15.34
C MET A 207 -19.17 5.99 13.99
N GLU A 208 -17.87 6.25 13.96
CA GLU A 208 -17.16 6.50 12.70
C GLU A 208 -17.21 5.30 11.76
N GLN A 209 -17.05 4.08 12.30
CA GLN A 209 -17.00 2.84 11.52
C GLN A 209 -18.38 2.36 11.06
N ASP A 210 -19.37 2.39 11.94
CA ASP A 210 -20.68 1.79 11.70
C ASP A 210 -21.66 2.77 11.04
N VAL A 211 -21.48 4.08 11.25
CA VAL A 211 -22.39 5.12 10.74
C VAL A 211 -21.75 5.97 9.65
N PHE A 212 -20.57 6.55 9.91
CA PHE A 212 -19.97 7.49 8.96
C PHE A 212 -19.27 6.81 7.79
N GLN A 213 -18.54 5.72 8.01
CA GLN A 213 -17.83 5.03 6.94
C GLN A 213 -18.77 4.55 5.81
N PRO A 214 -19.93 3.93 6.07
CA PRO A 214 -20.85 3.53 5.00
C PRO A 214 -21.40 4.73 4.21
N ARG A 215 -21.64 5.85 4.89
CA ARG A 215 -22.09 7.10 4.25
C ARG A 215 -20.98 7.74 3.41
N HIS A 216 -19.73 7.70 3.87
CA HIS A 216 -18.58 8.13 3.08
C HIS A 216 -18.33 7.21 1.89
N GLN A 217 -18.55 5.91 2.04
CA GLN A 217 -18.46 4.96 0.93
C GLN A 217 -19.52 5.27 -0.13
N HIS A 218 -20.74 5.59 0.28
CA HIS A 218 -21.80 6.05 -0.61
C HIS A 218 -21.40 7.31 -1.37
N GLN A 219 -20.87 8.31 -0.67
CA GLN A 219 -20.38 9.54 -1.31
C GLN A 219 -19.27 9.25 -2.34
N ALA A 220 -18.27 8.44 -2.00
CA ALA A 220 -17.18 8.13 -2.91
C ALA A 220 -17.63 7.39 -4.20
N LYS A 221 -18.74 6.64 -4.13
CA LYS A 221 -19.32 5.93 -5.29
C LYS A 221 -20.16 6.83 -6.20
N HIS A 222 -20.69 7.93 -5.68
CA HIS A 222 -21.71 8.71 -6.36
C HIS A 222 -21.32 10.17 -6.62
N ASP A 223 -20.27 10.66 -5.96
CA ASP A 223 -19.71 12.00 -6.18
C ASP A 223 -18.30 11.88 -6.75
N PRO A 224 -18.08 12.15 -8.05
CA PRO A 224 -16.76 12.05 -8.68
C PRO A 224 -15.73 13.04 -8.09
N ARG A 225 -16.17 14.02 -7.29
CA ARG A 225 -15.29 14.90 -6.54
C ARG A 225 -14.71 14.22 -5.30
N ARG A 226 -15.35 13.19 -4.75
CA ARG A 226 -14.96 12.51 -3.50
C ARG A 226 -14.11 11.29 -3.82
N LEU A 227 -12.81 11.37 -3.54
CA LEU A 227 -11.88 10.27 -3.83
C LEU A 227 -11.89 9.20 -2.75
N GLY A 228 -12.15 9.59 -1.51
CA GLY A 228 -12.21 8.65 -0.42
C GLY A 228 -12.23 9.29 0.94
N TRP A 229 -12.36 8.44 1.94
CA TRP A 229 -12.30 8.77 3.35
C TRP A 229 -11.47 7.74 4.11
N ARG A 230 -10.75 8.20 5.14
CA ARG A 230 -9.93 7.34 6.01
C ARG A 230 -10.06 7.77 7.46
N MET A 231 -10.17 6.81 8.36
CA MET A 231 -9.98 7.00 9.80
C MET A 231 -8.59 6.51 10.19
N GLN A 232 -7.85 7.36 10.87
CA GLN A 232 -6.50 7.08 11.33
C GLN A 232 -6.40 7.31 12.83
N ARG A 233 -5.64 6.44 13.51
CA ARG A 233 -5.36 6.55 14.93
C ARG A 233 -3.88 6.82 15.15
N LYS A 234 -3.59 7.75 16.04
CA LYS A 234 -2.22 8.07 16.44
C LYS A 234 -1.65 6.95 17.29
N LEU A 235 -0.48 6.48 16.90
CA LEU A 235 0.31 5.51 17.66
C LEU A 235 1.45 6.17 18.40
N MET A 236 2.14 7.11 17.74
CA MET A 236 3.31 7.80 18.27
C MET A 236 3.39 9.21 17.70
N SER A 237 3.97 10.13 18.47
CA SER A 237 4.33 11.46 18.00
C SER A 237 5.62 11.97 18.67
N THR A 238 6.30 12.88 17.98
CA THR A 238 7.49 13.59 18.47
C THR A 238 7.45 15.04 18.00
N GLY A 239 7.97 15.97 18.81
CA GLY A 239 7.97 17.40 18.46
C GLY A 239 6.58 18.04 18.55
N GLU A 240 6.38 19.09 17.77
CA GLU A 240 5.16 19.90 17.74
C GLU A 240 4.12 19.22 16.83
N THR A 241 3.13 18.58 17.47
CA THR A 241 2.05 17.86 16.78
C THR A 241 0.72 18.11 17.50
N ASN A 242 -0.39 18.13 16.76
CA ASN A 242 -1.72 18.30 17.34
C ASN A 242 -2.02 17.11 18.28
N PRO A 243 -2.51 17.31 19.52
CA PRO A 243 -2.65 16.23 20.50
C PRO A 243 -3.76 15.20 20.20
N ALA A 244 -4.65 15.46 19.24
CA ALA A 244 -5.80 14.61 18.95
C ALA A 244 -5.39 13.13 18.69
N PRO A 245 -6.04 12.15 19.35
CA PRO A 245 -5.71 10.73 19.20
C PRO A 245 -6.20 10.15 17.88
N TYR A 246 -7.23 10.74 17.27
CA TYR A 246 -7.80 10.29 16.01
C TYR A 246 -7.79 11.41 14.98
N ARG A 247 -7.90 11.00 13.73
CA ARG A 247 -8.15 11.92 12.63
C ARG A 247 -8.94 11.23 11.53
N THR A 248 -9.83 11.98 10.89
CA THR A 248 -10.42 11.56 9.63
C THR A 248 -9.81 12.35 8.48
N VAL A 249 -9.66 11.68 7.34
CA VAL A 249 -9.11 12.26 6.12
C VAL A 249 -10.15 12.16 5.04
N ASN A 250 -10.63 13.31 4.55
CA ASN A 250 -11.53 13.37 3.41
C ASN A 250 -10.72 13.82 2.20
N ILE A 251 -10.73 13.04 1.10
CA ILE A 251 -9.90 13.29 -0.09
C ILE A 251 -10.79 13.73 -1.26
N PHE A 252 -10.36 14.77 -1.98
CA PHE A 252 -11.16 15.44 -3.00
C PHE A 252 -10.39 15.76 -4.27
N ARG A 253 -11.11 15.72 -5.41
CA ARG A 253 -10.72 16.39 -6.65
C ARG A 253 -11.10 17.86 -6.62
N ARG A 254 -10.18 18.71 -7.04
CA ARG A 254 -10.33 20.17 -7.13
C ARG A 254 -10.77 20.60 -8.51
N ASP A 255 -10.43 19.82 -9.53
CA ASP A 255 -10.79 20.05 -10.93
C ASP A 255 -12.24 19.67 -11.25
N VAL A 256 -12.86 18.83 -10.41
CA VAL A 256 -14.28 18.47 -10.51
C VAL A 256 -15.13 19.48 -9.74
N PRO A 257 -16.07 20.19 -10.42
CA PRO A 257 -17.00 21.10 -9.77
C PRO A 257 -17.82 20.42 -8.67
N ALA A 258 -18.18 21.17 -7.64
CA ALA A 258 -19.11 20.66 -6.65
C ALA A 258 -20.50 20.48 -7.27
N MET A 259 -21.13 19.37 -6.92
CA MET A 259 -22.53 19.10 -7.21
C MET A 259 -23.43 20.20 -6.61
N SER A 260 -24.57 20.48 -7.25
CA SER A 260 -25.55 21.42 -6.70
C SER A 260 -26.17 20.88 -5.40
N ALA A 261 -26.73 21.77 -4.58
CA ALA A 261 -27.37 21.36 -3.32
C ALA A 261 -28.54 20.37 -3.51
N GLU A 262 -29.28 20.51 -4.62
CA GLU A 262 -30.40 19.62 -4.94
C GLU A 262 -29.92 18.22 -5.33
N GLU A 263 -28.95 18.14 -6.24
CA GLU A 263 -28.32 16.88 -6.63
C GLU A 263 -27.65 16.21 -5.42
N TRP A 264 -26.98 16.99 -4.56
CA TRP A 264 -26.36 16.47 -3.33
C TRP A 264 -27.40 15.87 -2.41
N ARG A 265 -28.52 16.56 -2.18
CA ARG A 265 -29.62 16.06 -1.36
C ARG A 265 -30.18 14.76 -1.94
N LYS A 266 -30.45 14.73 -3.25
CA LYS A 266 -30.96 13.53 -3.93
C LYS A 266 -29.99 12.35 -3.81
N MET A 267 -28.69 12.57 -3.98
CA MET A 267 -27.68 11.53 -3.82
C MET A 267 -27.61 11.04 -2.36
N MET A 268 -27.75 11.94 -1.38
CA MET A 268 -27.76 11.56 0.04
C MET A 268 -29.08 10.94 0.53
N ASP A 269 -30.20 11.09 -0.19
CA ASP A 269 -31.48 10.45 0.14
C ASP A 269 -31.36 8.90 0.08
N ASP A 270 -30.47 8.38 -0.76
CA ASP A 270 -30.18 6.93 -0.89
C ASP A 270 -29.05 6.45 0.06
N ALA A 271 -28.43 7.35 0.84
CA ALA A 271 -27.35 6.99 1.74
C ALA A 271 -27.86 6.24 2.99
N PRO A 272 -27.05 5.36 3.61
CA PRO A 272 -27.43 4.68 4.86
C PRO A 272 -27.93 5.67 5.92
N ALA A 273 -29.15 5.48 6.41
CA ALA A 273 -29.77 6.40 7.37
C ALA A 273 -28.98 6.48 8.69
N PHE A 274 -29.02 7.63 9.35
CA PHE A 274 -28.54 7.73 10.72
C PHE A 274 -29.41 6.85 11.65
N PRO A 275 -28.81 6.22 12.67
CA PRO A 275 -29.58 5.66 13.78
C PRO A 275 -30.54 6.71 14.36
N ALA A 276 -31.75 6.30 14.75
CA ALA A 276 -32.78 7.23 15.22
C ALA A 276 -32.38 8.01 16.47
N ASP A 277 -31.43 7.49 17.24
CA ASP A 277 -30.87 8.05 18.45
C ASP A 277 -29.59 8.87 18.22
N LEU A 278 -29.13 9.01 16.98
CA LEU A 278 -27.93 9.77 16.63
C LEU A 278 -28.27 10.94 15.70
N ASP A 279 -28.01 12.15 16.16
CA ASP A 279 -28.08 13.38 15.36
C ASP A 279 -26.74 14.13 15.38
N MET A 280 -26.64 15.20 14.60
CA MET A 280 -25.39 15.96 14.49
C MET A 280 -25.03 16.75 15.77
N GLU A 281 -26.00 17.00 16.65
CA GLU A 281 -25.76 17.63 17.95
C GLU A 281 -25.01 16.65 18.85
N LYS A 282 -25.52 15.42 18.98
CA LYS A 282 -24.86 14.32 19.70
C LYS A 282 -23.49 13.99 19.13
N VAL A 283 -23.33 13.98 17.80
CA VAL A 283 -22.02 13.80 17.17
C VAL A 283 -21.03 14.91 17.60
N GLY A 284 -21.53 16.14 17.79
CA GLY A 284 -20.75 17.26 18.30
C GLY A 284 -20.40 17.13 19.78
N GLU A 285 -21.27 16.53 20.59
CA GLU A 285 -20.99 16.23 22.01
C GLU A 285 -19.92 15.13 22.16
N MET A 286 -19.86 14.18 21.23
CA MET A 286 -18.93 13.06 21.28
C MET A 286 -17.48 13.45 20.97
N ARG A 287 -17.23 14.59 20.32
CA ARG A 287 -15.87 15.00 19.91
C ARG A 287 -15.71 16.50 19.65
N LYS A 288 -14.51 17.00 19.92
CA LYS A 288 -14.00 18.24 19.32
C LYS A 288 -13.36 17.91 17.97
N MET A 289 -13.75 18.62 16.92
CA MET A 289 -13.14 18.56 15.59
C MET A 289 -12.37 19.85 15.30
N GLU A 290 -11.14 19.71 14.83
CA GLU A 290 -10.35 20.83 14.30
C GLU A 290 -9.80 20.45 12.93
N ARG A 291 -9.96 21.31 11.93
CA ARG A 291 -9.64 20.98 10.53
C ARG A 291 -8.43 21.75 10.04
N VAL A 292 -7.58 21.07 9.28
CA VAL A 292 -6.62 21.69 8.36
C VAL A 292 -6.90 21.17 6.95
N THR A 293 -6.90 22.06 5.98
CA THR A 293 -7.03 21.67 4.57
C THR A 293 -5.67 21.69 3.92
N PHE A 294 -5.34 20.63 3.19
CA PHE A 294 -4.09 20.51 2.47
C PHE A 294 -4.35 20.40 0.97
N ASP A 295 -3.62 21.18 0.19
CA ASP A 295 -3.53 21.05 -1.26
C ASP A 295 -2.29 20.24 -1.61
N VAL A 296 -2.48 19.13 -2.33
CA VAL A 296 -1.38 18.26 -2.72
C VAL A 296 -0.48 18.98 -3.72
N VAL A 297 0.82 18.89 -3.50
CA VAL A 297 1.84 19.48 -4.37
C VAL A 297 2.47 18.42 -5.25
N ASP A 298 2.86 17.27 -4.68
CA ASP A 298 3.44 16.16 -5.41
C ASP A 298 3.27 14.84 -4.65
N TRP A 299 3.35 13.70 -5.34
CA TRP A 299 3.37 12.36 -4.75
C TRP A 299 4.02 11.31 -5.65
N THR A 300 4.35 10.16 -5.07
CA THR A 300 4.65 8.96 -5.85
C THR A 300 3.39 8.50 -6.59
N GLN A 301 3.51 8.37 -7.91
CA GLN A 301 2.41 7.96 -8.76
C GLN A 301 2.10 6.45 -8.62
N PRO A 302 0.84 6.02 -8.80
CA PRO A 302 0.48 4.61 -8.75
C PRO A 302 1.29 3.73 -9.70
N SER A 303 1.63 4.21 -10.90
CA SER A 303 2.47 3.49 -11.88
C SER A 303 3.87 3.13 -11.39
N VAL A 304 4.38 3.81 -10.36
CA VAL A 304 5.70 3.54 -9.76
C VAL A 304 5.64 2.39 -8.76
N SER A 305 4.46 2.12 -8.19
CA SER A 305 4.25 1.12 -7.14
C SER A 305 4.66 -0.28 -7.58
N ALA A 306 5.51 -0.94 -6.78
CA ALA A 306 5.85 -2.34 -6.99
C ALA A 306 4.62 -3.27 -6.92
N GLU A 307 3.63 -2.93 -6.08
CA GLU A 307 2.42 -3.74 -5.94
C GLU A 307 1.53 -3.64 -7.18
N ASN A 308 1.45 -2.47 -7.82
CA ASN A 308 0.67 -2.28 -9.05
C ASN A 308 1.32 -3.01 -10.22
N LYS A 309 2.64 -2.89 -10.39
CA LYS A 309 3.41 -3.67 -11.38
C LYS A 309 3.24 -5.17 -11.17
N ALA A 310 3.23 -5.62 -9.91
CA ALA A 310 3.03 -7.02 -9.58
C ALA A 310 1.60 -7.52 -9.88
N TRP A 311 0.59 -6.65 -9.82
CA TRP A 311 -0.77 -6.94 -10.33
C TRP A 311 -0.78 -7.06 -11.85
N GLU A 312 -0.20 -6.11 -12.58
CA GLU A 312 -0.13 -6.12 -14.05
C GLU A 312 0.48 -7.41 -14.60
N GLU A 313 1.55 -7.90 -13.97
CA GLU A 313 2.17 -9.17 -14.35
C GLU A 313 1.27 -10.39 -14.10
N LEU A 314 0.50 -10.37 -13.00
CA LEU A 314 -0.25 -11.52 -12.49
C LEU A 314 -1.67 -11.61 -13.04
N VAL A 315 -2.28 -10.51 -13.50
CA VAL A 315 -3.62 -10.54 -14.11
C VAL A 315 -3.63 -11.47 -15.33
N GLY A 316 -4.66 -12.32 -15.38
CA GLY A 316 -4.84 -13.32 -16.44
C GLY A 316 -5.22 -14.70 -15.91
N ALA A 317 -5.23 -15.67 -16.83
CA ALA A 317 -5.51 -17.08 -16.53
C ALA A 317 -4.22 -17.90 -16.47
N TRP A 318 -4.11 -18.75 -15.46
CA TRP A 318 -2.91 -19.51 -15.14
C TRP A 318 -3.26 -20.96 -14.87
N THR A 319 -2.66 -21.90 -15.62
CA THR A 319 -2.99 -23.33 -15.53
C THR A 319 -1.84 -24.11 -14.92
N HIS A 320 -2.13 -24.95 -13.93
CA HIS A 320 -1.19 -25.93 -13.38
C HIS A 320 -1.76 -27.33 -13.56
N THR A 321 -1.03 -28.16 -14.31
CA THR A 321 -1.37 -29.57 -14.56
C THR A 321 -0.56 -30.47 -13.63
N ARG A 322 -1.21 -31.45 -13.01
CA ARG A 322 -0.61 -32.43 -12.11
C ARG A 322 -0.16 -33.67 -12.88
N GLU A 323 0.63 -34.52 -12.23
CA GLU A 323 1.13 -35.77 -12.82
C GLU A 323 0.01 -36.73 -13.24
N ASP A 324 -1.13 -36.70 -12.53
CA ASP A 324 -2.31 -37.53 -12.84
C ASP A 324 -3.17 -36.98 -13.99
N GLY A 325 -2.73 -35.91 -14.65
CA GLY A 325 -3.45 -35.25 -15.74
C GLY A 325 -4.54 -34.28 -15.29
N SER A 326 -4.97 -34.34 -14.02
CA SER A 326 -5.88 -33.33 -13.47
C SER A 326 -5.21 -31.96 -13.44
N TYR A 327 -5.99 -30.89 -13.53
CA TYR A 327 -5.43 -29.55 -13.59
C TYR A 327 -6.28 -28.56 -12.81
N ARG A 328 -5.70 -27.39 -12.56
CA ARG A 328 -6.41 -26.27 -11.98
C ARG A 328 -6.05 -24.98 -12.70
N VAL A 329 -7.02 -24.10 -12.79
CA VAL A 329 -6.92 -22.79 -13.44
C VAL A 329 -7.15 -21.72 -12.39
N LYS A 330 -6.22 -20.78 -12.27
CA LYS A 330 -6.39 -19.55 -11.52
C LYS A 330 -6.69 -18.42 -12.49
N ILE A 331 -7.82 -17.75 -12.30
CA ILE A 331 -8.18 -16.54 -13.03
C ILE A 331 -7.98 -15.39 -12.03
N ILE A 332 -7.03 -14.52 -12.34
CA ILE A 332 -6.64 -13.40 -11.50
C ILE A 332 -7.12 -12.11 -12.12
N SER A 333 -7.89 -11.35 -11.35
CA SER A 333 -8.26 -9.96 -11.62
C SER A 333 -7.87 -9.09 -10.41
N PRO A 334 -7.85 -7.76 -10.53
CA PRO A 334 -7.50 -6.90 -9.41
C PRO A 334 -8.30 -7.25 -8.15
N TYR A 335 -7.57 -7.59 -7.09
CA TYR A 335 -8.08 -7.97 -5.78
C TYR A 335 -8.90 -9.27 -5.69
N GLN A 336 -8.88 -10.12 -6.72
CA GLN A 336 -9.67 -11.35 -6.74
C GLN A 336 -8.95 -12.52 -7.42
N GLU A 337 -9.08 -13.69 -6.82
CA GLU A 337 -8.72 -14.98 -7.40
C GLU A 337 -9.98 -15.81 -7.59
N ILE A 338 -10.15 -16.40 -8.78
CA ILE A 338 -11.07 -17.51 -9.03
C ILE A 338 -10.23 -18.76 -9.32
N LEU A 339 -10.30 -19.75 -8.44
CA LEU A 339 -9.62 -21.04 -8.59
C LEU A 339 -10.63 -22.10 -9.04
N LYS A 340 -10.44 -22.63 -10.24
CA LYS A 340 -11.21 -23.77 -10.79
C LYS A 340 -10.34 -25.02 -10.79
N ASN A 341 -10.88 -26.15 -10.35
CA ASN A 341 -10.22 -27.45 -10.38
C ASN A 341 -10.94 -28.37 -11.36
N TYR A 342 -10.19 -29.13 -12.14
CA TYR A 342 -10.69 -30.00 -13.19
C TYR A 342 -10.12 -31.41 -13.04
N SER A 343 -10.89 -32.42 -13.48
CA SER A 343 -10.38 -33.79 -13.63
C SER A 343 -9.41 -33.90 -14.81
N ALA A 344 -8.79 -35.06 -15.00
CA ALA A 344 -7.93 -35.32 -16.17
C ALA A 344 -8.71 -35.27 -17.49
N GLU A 345 -10.01 -35.57 -17.44
CA GLU A 345 -10.96 -35.53 -18.56
C GLU A 345 -11.53 -34.12 -18.82
N GLY A 346 -11.14 -33.13 -18.01
CA GLY A 346 -11.60 -31.74 -18.14
C GLY A 346 -12.95 -31.45 -17.46
N GLU A 347 -13.45 -32.34 -16.61
CA GLU A 347 -14.68 -32.07 -15.86
C GLU A 347 -14.42 -31.09 -14.70
N LEU A 348 -15.24 -30.06 -14.56
CA LEU A 348 -15.11 -29.09 -13.46
C LEU A 348 -15.47 -29.75 -12.12
N LEU A 349 -14.49 -29.91 -11.24
CA LEU A 349 -14.63 -30.51 -9.92
C LEU A 349 -15.01 -29.49 -8.83
N GLY A 350 -14.67 -28.23 -9.03
CA GLY A 350 -15.05 -27.18 -8.09
C GLY A 350 -14.43 -25.83 -8.39
N THR A 351 -15.11 -24.79 -7.91
CA THR A 351 -14.73 -23.38 -8.05
C THR A 351 -14.67 -22.71 -6.69
N ASN A 352 -13.66 -21.89 -6.47
CA ASN A 352 -13.55 -21.04 -5.28
C ASN A 352 -13.20 -19.61 -5.71
N THR A 353 -14.01 -18.65 -5.29
CA THR A 353 -13.74 -17.22 -5.46
C THR A 353 -13.29 -16.62 -4.14
N SER A 354 -12.11 -16.00 -4.14
CA SER A 354 -11.51 -15.42 -2.94
C SER A 354 -10.99 -14.02 -3.24
N PRO A 355 -11.25 -13.02 -2.38
CA PRO A 355 -10.51 -11.78 -2.41
C PRO A 355 -9.02 -12.06 -2.25
N MET A 356 -8.20 -11.29 -2.95
CA MET A 356 -6.76 -11.49 -3.03
C MET A 356 -6.05 -10.17 -2.80
N SER A 357 -4.92 -10.18 -2.10
CA SER A 357 -4.02 -9.02 -2.02
C SER A 357 -2.62 -9.39 -2.44
N ILE A 358 -1.92 -8.43 -3.05
CA ILE A 358 -0.50 -8.52 -3.37
C ILE A 358 0.25 -7.53 -2.49
N ARG A 359 1.42 -7.95 -2.01
CA ARG A 359 2.36 -7.08 -1.30
C ARG A 359 3.75 -7.33 -1.86
N VAL A 360 4.53 -6.27 -2.05
CA VAL A 360 5.95 -6.40 -2.40
C VAL A 360 6.77 -5.90 -1.22
N LYS A 361 7.71 -6.71 -0.74
CA LYS A 361 8.60 -6.35 0.37
C LYS A 361 10.04 -6.55 -0.05
N ASP A 362 10.78 -5.45 -0.18
CA ASP A 362 12.19 -5.46 -0.63
C ASP A 362 12.41 -6.28 -1.91
N GLY A 363 11.48 -6.13 -2.87
CA GLY A 363 11.48 -6.85 -4.16
C GLY A 363 10.91 -8.27 -4.14
N ILE A 364 10.49 -8.79 -2.99
CA ILE A 364 9.86 -10.11 -2.87
C ILE A 364 8.34 -9.94 -3.01
N LYS A 365 7.73 -10.66 -3.96
CA LYS A 365 6.28 -10.61 -4.18
C LYS A 365 5.58 -11.64 -3.29
N HIS A 366 4.58 -11.16 -2.57
CA HIS A 366 3.71 -11.93 -1.70
C HIS A 366 2.29 -11.81 -2.22
N PHE A 367 1.53 -12.90 -2.13
CA PHE A 367 0.09 -12.85 -2.31
C PHE A 367 -0.62 -13.43 -1.09
N SER A 368 -1.86 -13.02 -0.90
CA SER A 368 -2.76 -13.56 0.11
C SER A 368 -4.13 -13.80 -0.49
N ALA A 369 -4.61 -15.04 -0.45
CA ALA A 369 -5.99 -15.39 -0.77
C ALA A 369 -6.79 -15.46 0.53
N HIS A 370 -7.77 -14.57 0.68
CA HIS A 370 -8.57 -14.43 1.88
C HIS A 370 -9.77 -15.35 1.78
N HIS A 371 -9.76 -16.52 2.43
CA HIS A 371 -10.90 -17.44 2.48
C HIS A 371 -11.79 -17.14 3.70
N GLY A 372 -13.00 -17.72 3.72
CA GLY A 372 -13.97 -17.49 4.80
C GLY A 372 -13.47 -17.91 6.19
N ASN A 373 -12.66 -18.97 6.25
CA ASN A 373 -12.13 -19.57 7.49
C ASN A 373 -10.64 -19.28 7.73
N GLY A 374 -10.01 -18.42 6.93
CA GLY A 374 -8.60 -18.08 7.08
C GLY A 374 -7.99 -17.51 5.82
N THR A 375 -6.76 -17.02 5.91
CA THR A 375 -6.02 -16.46 4.77
C THR A 375 -4.89 -17.39 4.41
N TYR A 376 -4.82 -17.79 3.14
CA TYR A 376 -3.65 -18.45 2.58
C TYR A 376 -2.66 -17.38 2.11
N HIS A 377 -1.40 -17.49 2.51
CA HIS A 377 -0.34 -16.56 2.14
C HIS A 377 0.84 -17.33 1.55
N GLY A 378 1.39 -16.81 0.45
CA GLY A 378 2.54 -17.40 -0.24
C GLY A 378 3.42 -16.34 -0.90
N ILE A 379 4.67 -16.73 -1.18
CA ILE A 379 5.56 -15.98 -2.07
C ILE A 379 5.33 -16.48 -3.50
N TYR A 380 5.48 -15.58 -4.46
CA TYR A 380 5.50 -15.96 -5.86
C TYR A 380 6.48 -15.15 -6.69
N ASP A 381 6.72 -15.62 -7.91
CA ASP A 381 7.29 -14.80 -8.97
C ASP A 381 6.67 -15.17 -10.32
N VAL A 382 6.71 -14.23 -11.26
CA VAL A 382 6.29 -14.44 -12.65
C VAL A 382 7.51 -14.26 -13.54
N HIS A 383 7.87 -15.30 -14.28
CA HIS A 383 9.03 -15.30 -15.16
C HIS A 383 8.77 -16.18 -16.38
N ASP A 384 9.11 -15.68 -17.58
CA ASP A 384 8.96 -16.38 -18.86
C ASP A 384 7.57 -16.98 -19.07
N GLY A 385 6.52 -16.19 -18.78
CA GLY A 385 5.13 -16.63 -18.93
C GLY A 385 4.68 -17.68 -17.91
N LYS A 386 5.46 -17.91 -16.85
CA LYS A 386 5.14 -18.87 -15.78
C LYS A 386 5.01 -18.18 -14.43
N TRP A 387 3.99 -18.56 -13.69
CA TRP A 387 3.80 -18.15 -12.29
C TRP A 387 4.28 -19.27 -11.37
N TYR A 388 5.33 -18.99 -10.61
CA TYR A 388 5.89 -19.87 -9.59
C TYR A 388 5.29 -19.50 -8.24
N GLU A 389 4.36 -20.32 -7.76
CA GLU A 389 3.74 -20.17 -6.44
C GLU A 389 4.38 -21.13 -5.44
N GLN A 390 4.90 -20.61 -4.33
CA GLN A 390 5.46 -21.45 -3.28
C GLN A 390 4.38 -22.24 -2.54
N LEU A 391 4.62 -23.54 -2.33
CA LEU A 391 3.78 -24.40 -1.49
C LEU A 391 3.90 -24.07 0.00
N ARG A 392 2.88 -24.46 0.79
CA ARG A 392 2.84 -24.24 2.24
C ARG A 392 4.08 -24.82 2.93
N GLY A 393 4.64 -24.09 3.90
CA GLY A 393 5.69 -24.63 4.79
C GLY A 393 6.76 -23.64 5.26
N ILE A 394 6.88 -22.43 4.67
CA ILE A 394 7.85 -21.43 5.14
C ILE A 394 7.32 -20.60 6.32
N PHE A 395 6.05 -20.18 6.28
CA PHE A 395 5.49 -19.22 7.24
C PHE A 395 4.57 -19.83 8.30
N HIS A 396 4.34 -21.14 8.25
CA HIS A 396 3.50 -21.85 9.20
C HIS A 396 4.22 -23.08 9.73
N ASN A 397 4.02 -23.36 11.02
CA ASN A 397 4.58 -24.53 11.73
C ASN A 397 3.81 -25.82 11.35
N VAL A 398 3.65 -26.05 10.05
CA VAL A 398 2.97 -27.21 9.48
C VAL A 398 4.01 -28.04 8.73
N LYS A 399 3.85 -29.37 8.75
CA LYS A 399 4.62 -30.27 7.88
C LYS A 399 4.32 -29.88 6.43
N GLY A 400 5.28 -29.22 5.78
CA GLY A 400 5.12 -28.67 4.43
C GLY A 400 6.37 -28.88 3.57
N GLU A 401 6.26 -28.51 2.30
CA GLU A 401 7.34 -28.61 1.30
C GLU A 401 7.82 -27.19 0.97
N PRO A 402 8.68 -26.58 1.81
CA PRO A 402 9.10 -25.18 1.63
C PRO A 402 9.88 -24.94 0.33
N ASP A 403 10.46 -26.00 -0.24
CA ASP A 403 11.19 -25.99 -1.53
C ASP A 403 10.27 -26.35 -2.72
N GLY A 404 9.02 -26.69 -2.46
CA GLY A 404 8.03 -27.05 -3.47
C GLY A 404 7.37 -25.82 -4.10
N PHE A 405 7.23 -25.84 -5.42
CA PHE A 405 6.54 -24.80 -6.18
C PHE A 405 5.46 -25.41 -7.06
N LEU A 406 4.33 -24.73 -7.09
CA LEU A 406 3.32 -24.90 -8.10
C LEU A 406 3.70 -24.00 -9.26
N VAL A 407 3.96 -24.60 -10.42
CA VAL A 407 4.29 -23.84 -11.63
C VAL A 407 3.04 -23.78 -12.48
N TYR A 408 2.54 -22.58 -12.69
CA TYR A 408 1.44 -22.32 -13.60
C TYR A 408 1.97 -21.73 -14.90
N GLU A 409 1.36 -22.11 -16.00
CA GLU A 409 1.61 -21.53 -17.31
C GLU A 409 0.50 -20.54 -17.64
N LYS A 410 0.87 -19.37 -18.18
CA LYS A 410 -0.10 -18.38 -18.62
C LYS A 410 -0.89 -18.97 -19.79
N GLY A 411 -2.20 -19.11 -19.61
CA GLY A 411 -3.08 -19.66 -20.64
C GLY A 411 -3.68 -18.56 -21.53
N ASP A 412 -3.95 -18.89 -22.78
CA ASP A 412 -4.82 -18.10 -23.68
C ASP A 412 -6.32 -18.23 -23.32
N ARG A 413 -6.63 -19.00 -22.27
CA ARG A 413 -7.99 -19.36 -21.87
C ARG A 413 -8.60 -18.22 -21.04
N SER A 414 -9.24 -17.26 -21.72
CA SER A 414 -10.16 -16.30 -21.10
C SER A 414 -11.35 -17.01 -20.43
N GLU A 415 -12.12 -16.29 -19.59
CA GLU A 415 -13.33 -16.83 -18.92
C GLU A 415 -14.28 -17.58 -19.88
N GLU A 416 -14.36 -17.17 -21.15
CA GLU A 416 -15.17 -17.81 -22.20
C GLU A 416 -14.59 -19.14 -22.75
N ASN A 417 -13.26 -19.30 -22.78
CA ASN A 417 -12.60 -20.47 -23.37
C ASN A 417 -12.38 -21.62 -22.38
N ALA A 418 -12.60 -21.37 -21.09
CA ALA A 418 -12.51 -22.40 -20.05
C ALA A 418 -13.66 -23.42 -20.11
N ASP A 419 -14.80 -23.05 -20.69
CA ASP A 419 -15.98 -23.93 -20.86
C ASP A 419 -16.02 -24.64 -22.24
N SER A 420 -15.33 -24.13 -23.26
CA SER A 420 -15.38 -24.69 -24.63
C SER A 420 -14.32 -25.76 -24.93
N SER A 421 -13.18 -25.74 -24.22
CA SER A 421 -12.04 -26.62 -24.51
C SER A 421 -12.22 -28.10 -24.12
N ALA A 422 -13.31 -28.46 -23.44
CA ALA A 422 -13.69 -29.86 -23.22
C ALA A 422 -14.14 -30.58 -24.50
N THR A 423 -14.45 -29.84 -25.58
CA THR A 423 -15.01 -30.42 -26.82
C THR A 423 -13.94 -30.69 -27.89
N GLU A 424 -12.83 -29.96 -27.89
CA GLU A 424 -11.78 -30.10 -28.93
C GLU A 424 -10.71 -31.15 -28.59
N ALA A 425 -10.53 -31.53 -27.33
CA ALA A 425 -9.66 -32.64 -26.94
C ALA A 425 -10.30 -34.02 -27.22
N ALA A 426 -11.61 -34.09 -27.49
CA ALA A 426 -12.33 -35.32 -27.83
C ALA A 426 -12.46 -35.57 -29.35
N THR A 427 -12.04 -34.63 -30.21
CA THR A 427 -12.23 -34.72 -31.67
C THR A 427 -10.94 -34.76 -32.50
N SER A 428 -9.76 -34.66 -31.90
CA SER A 428 -8.47 -34.79 -32.64
C SER A 428 -7.87 -36.21 -32.60
N GLY A 429 -8.64 -37.20 -32.15
CA GLY A 429 -8.32 -38.62 -32.22
C GLY A 429 -8.86 -39.31 -33.47
N ALA A 430 -8.74 -38.72 -34.66
CA ALA A 430 -8.94 -39.43 -35.92
C ALA A 430 -8.23 -38.71 -37.07
N ASP A 431 -7.51 -39.52 -37.85
CA ASP A 431 -6.92 -39.23 -39.16
C ASP A 431 -5.61 -38.44 -39.20
N GLY A 432 -4.51 -39.20 -39.25
CA GLY A 432 -3.28 -38.75 -39.86
C GLY A 432 -3.33 -38.87 -41.38
N GLN A 433 -2.67 -37.96 -42.08
CA GLN A 433 -1.76 -38.33 -43.17
C GLN A 433 -0.84 -37.16 -43.53
N ALA A 434 0.35 -37.56 -43.98
CA ALA A 434 1.55 -36.76 -44.15
C ALA A 434 1.57 -35.91 -45.42
N SER A 435 2.37 -34.83 -45.40
CA SER A 435 3.29 -34.54 -46.50
C SER A 435 4.51 -33.77 -45.99
N VAL A 436 5.65 -34.30 -46.40
CA VAL A 436 7.01 -33.75 -46.30
C VAL A 436 7.19 -32.73 -47.42
N GLU A 437 7.79 -31.57 -47.14
CA GLU A 437 8.74 -30.94 -48.06
C GLU A 437 9.65 -29.96 -47.32
N THR A 438 10.91 -29.98 -47.72
CA THR A 438 12.09 -29.33 -47.17
C THR A 438 12.29 -27.94 -47.79
N ASP A 439 12.96 -27.03 -47.10
CA ASP A 439 14.26 -26.48 -47.52
C ASP A 439 14.67 -25.26 -46.68
N ASP A 440 15.98 -25.13 -46.59
CA ASP A 440 16.84 -24.25 -45.80
C ASP A 440 16.66 -22.75 -46.09
N GLU A 441 17.01 -21.88 -45.14
CA GLU A 441 18.23 -21.08 -45.23
C GLU A 441 18.48 -20.17 -44.01
N ASP A 442 19.77 -19.92 -43.81
CA ASP A 442 20.47 -19.30 -42.70
C ASP A 442 20.03 -17.88 -42.30
N SER A 443 20.12 -17.59 -41.00
CA SER A 443 20.72 -16.33 -40.55
C SER A 443 21.33 -16.46 -39.16
N GLN A 444 22.65 -16.48 -39.13
CA GLN A 444 23.49 -16.32 -37.95
C GLN A 444 23.32 -14.89 -37.40
N VAL A 445 23.02 -14.78 -36.10
CA VAL A 445 23.29 -13.55 -35.33
C VAL A 445 24.08 -13.91 -34.07
N VAL A 446 25.14 -13.13 -33.90
CA VAL A 446 26.24 -13.22 -32.96
C VAL A 446 25.75 -13.25 -31.50
N SER A 447 26.29 -14.20 -30.75
CA SER A 447 26.10 -14.34 -29.31
C SER A 447 27.06 -13.42 -28.56
N ASP A 448 26.51 -12.56 -27.69
CA ASP A 448 27.27 -11.91 -26.64
C ASP A 448 26.75 -12.38 -25.27
N SER A 449 27.69 -12.93 -24.52
CA SER A 449 27.50 -13.68 -23.28
C SER A 449 27.10 -12.78 -22.11
N THR A 450 25.94 -13.03 -21.51
CA THR A 450 25.65 -12.63 -20.12
C THR A 450 25.10 -13.83 -19.34
N SER A 451 26.02 -14.47 -18.60
CA SER A 451 25.83 -15.20 -17.34
C SER A 451 24.38 -15.58 -16.97
N SER A 452 23.91 -16.71 -17.49
CA SER A 452 22.69 -17.40 -17.04
C SER A 452 22.97 -18.19 -15.75
N THR A 453 22.75 -17.56 -14.61
CA THR A 453 22.63 -18.32 -13.35
C THR A 453 21.18 -18.86 -13.24
N PRO A 454 20.95 -20.17 -13.10
CA PRO A 454 19.60 -20.74 -13.02
C PRO A 454 18.77 -20.14 -11.87
N VAL A 455 17.46 -19.97 -12.06
CA VAL A 455 16.52 -19.41 -11.06
C VAL A 455 16.59 -20.16 -9.71
N ARG A 456 16.83 -21.48 -9.74
CA ARG A 456 17.10 -22.30 -8.53
C ARG A 456 18.27 -21.77 -7.69
N ASP A 457 19.30 -21.22 -8.32
CA ASP A 457 20.47 -20.68 -7.63
C ASP A 457 20.24 -19.25 -7.12
N ARG A 458 19.38 -18.45 -7.77
CA ARG A 458 18.88 -17.18 -7.19
C ARG A 458 18.03 -17.43 -5.94
N LEU A 459 17.17 -18.45 -5.95
CA LEU A 459 16.36 -18.88 -4.81
C LEU A 459 17.18 -19.59 -3.71
N ARG A 460 18.33 -20.21 -4.03
CA ARG A 460 19.31 -20.63 -3.00
C ARG A 460 20.06 -19.44 -2.41
N GLY A 461 20.47 -18.46 -3.22
CA GLY A 461 21.04 -17.21 -2.75
C GLY A 461 20.09 -16.41 -1.85
N PHE A 462 18.79 -16.62 -1.99
CA PHE A 462 17.72 -16.09 -1.14
C PHE A 462 17.73 -16.72 0.27
N ARG A 463 17.91 -18.04 0.38
CA ARG A 463 18.06 -18.76 1.67
C ARG A 463 19.24 -18.26 2.50
N ASN A 464 20.36 -17.92 1.85
CA ASN A 464 21.54 -17.42 2.56
C ASN A 464 21.34 -15.99 3.10
N ARG A 465 20.53 -15.17 2.43
CA ARG A 465 20.18 -13.80 2.88
C ARG A 465 19.14 -13.78 4.00
N LEU A 466 18.24 -14.76 4.04
CA LEU A 466 17.27 -14.93 5.14
C LEU A 466 17.87 -15.54 6.41
N ARG A 467 19.03 -16.20 6.33
CA ARG A 467 19.75 -16.74 7.49
C ARG A 467 20.82 -15.81 8.06
N SER A 468 21.20 -14.76 7.33
CA SER A 468 22.22 -13.79 7.73
C SER A 468 21.65 -12.47 8.26
N ARG A 469 20.34 -12.41 8.47
CA ARG A 469 19.60 -11.36 9.18
C ARG A 469 18.84 -12.04 10.30
#